data_AF-A0A849DQE9-F1
#
_entry.id   AF-A0A849DQE9-F1
#
_cell.length_a   1.000
_cell.length_b   1.000
_cell.length_c   1.000
_cell.angle_alpha   90.00
_cell.angle_beta   90.00
_cell.angle_gamma   90.00
#
_symmetry.space_group_name_H-M   'P 1'
#
loop_
_entity.id
_entity.type
_entity.pdbx_description
1 polymer ?
#
loop_
_entity_poly.entity_id
_entity_poly.type
_entity_poly.pdbx_seq_one_letter_code
_entity_poly.pdbx_strand_id
1 'polypeptide(L)'
;MPIGVNLLLGIPAIIPFFLVWYFMVNGPLGSLGWAQRNPTENDGMLPMVIVVVPVFCLFGLIWWLVNLLLRRMTAVRAVPAFQYWSACVLACLVPYAMGLLLF
;
A
#
# COMPACT_ATOMS: atom_id res chain seq x y z
N MET A 1 0.74 -19.87 -5.95
CA MET A 1 0.17 -19.59 -4.61
C MET A 1 0.50 -18.18 -4.12
N PRO A 2 1.76 -17.73 -3.94
CA PRO A 2 2.04 -16.41 -3.34
C PRO A 2 1.53 -15.20 -4.14
N ILE A 3 1.67 -15.25 -5.48
CA ILE A 3 1.20 -14.19 -6.37
C ILE A 3 -0.32 -14.00 -6.26
N GLY A 4 -1.10 -15.09 -6.30
CA GLY A 4 -2.55 -15.05 -6.14
C GLY A 4 -2.98 -14.42 -4.81
N VAL A 5 -2.31 -14.78 -3.71
CA VAL A 5 -2.57 -14.16 -2.40
C VAL A 5 -2.27 -12.66 -2.42
N ASN A 6 -1.16 -12.24 -3.04
CA ASN A 6 -0.82 -10.82 -3.13
C ASN A 6 -1.77 -10.04 -4.05
N LEU A 7 -2.29 -10.64 -5.13
CA LEU A 7 -3.35 -10.04 -5.92
C LEU A 7 -4.62 -9.80 -5.10
N LEU A 8 -5.00 -10.76 -4.24
CA LEU A 8 -6.14 -10.60 -3.34
C LEU A 8 -5.87 -9.56 -2.24
N LEU A 9 -4.67 -9.54 -1.66
CA LEU A 9 -4.24 -8.51 -0.70
C LEU A 9 -4.14 -7.13 -1.33
N GLY A 10 -3.92 -7.04 -2.65
CA GLY A 10 -3.88 -5.78 -3.39
C GLY A 10 -5.23 -5.07 -3.45
N ILE A 11 -6.34 -5.80 -3.32
CA ILE A 11 -7.69 -5.20 -3.27
C ILE A 11 -7.86 -4.31 -2.03
N PRO A 12 -7.68 -4.81 -0.77
CA PRO A 12 -7.72 -3.95 0.40
C PRO A 12 -6.53 -2.97 0.46
N ALA A 13 -5.40 -3.25 -0.21
CA ALA A 13 -4.25 -2.34 -0.29
C ALA A 13 -4.58 -1.00 -0.95
N ILE A 14 -5.66 -0.91 -1.73
CA ILE A 14 -6.14 0.34 -2.31
C ILE A 14 -6.36 1.40 -1.21
N ILE A 15 -6.87 1.00 -0.05
CA ILE A 15 -7.15 1.91 1.08
C ILE A 15 -5.87 2.56 1.62
N PRO A 16 -4.85 1.82 2.11
CA PRO A 16 -3.63 2.43 2.60
C PRO A 16 -2.88 3.22 1.51
N PHE A 17 -2.90 2.79 0.24
CA PHE A 17 -2.28 3.57 -0.84
C PHE A 17 -3.01 4.89 -1.10
N PHE A 18 -4.34 4.87 -1.13
CA PHE A 18 -5.14 6.08 -1.24
C PHE A 18 -4.89 7.03 -0.07
N LEU A 19 -4.83 6.52 1.17
CA LEU A 19 -4.55 7.33 2.36
C LEU A 19 -3.17 7.97 2.32
N VAL A 20 -2.14 7.26 1.88
CA VAL A 20 -0.79 7.82 1.69
C VAL A 20 -0.82 8.91 0.63
N TRP A 21 -1.46 8.66 -0.52
CA TRP A 21 -1.61 9.67 -1.56
C TRP A 21 -2.36 10.91 -1.06
N TYR A 22 -3.50 10.73 -0.39
CA TYR A 22 -4.31 11.81 0.15
C TYR A 22 -3.54 12.65 1.18
N PHE A 23 -2.81 11.98 2.08
CA PHE A 23 -1.92 12.63 3.04
C PHE A 23 -0.83 13.45 2.34
N MET A 24 -0.19 12.90 1.30
CA MET A 24 0.83 13.59 0.53
C MET A 24 0.29 14.83 -0.17
N VAL A 25 -0.85 14.72 -0.86
CA VAL A 25 -1.51 15.81 -1.58
C VAL A 25 -1.95 16.94 -0.65
N ASN A 26 -2.58 16.60 0.48
CA ASN A 26 -3.10 17.61 1.42
C ASN A 26 -2.06 18.15 2.40
N GLY A 27 -0.92 17.46 2.56
CA GLY A 27 0.19 17.85 3.42
C GLY A 27 1.40 18.31 2.62
N PRO A 28 2.48 17.51 2.55
CA PRO A 28 3.78 17.97 2.06
C PRO A 28 3.75 18.41 0.59
N LEU A 29 3.14 17.64 -0.31
CA LEU A 29 3.10 18.02 -1.73
C LEU A 29 2.25 19.29 -1.94
N GLY A 30 1.15 19.40 -1.20
CA GLY A 30 0.33 20.61 -1.19
C GLY A 30 1.08 21.84 -0.65
N SER A 31 1.85 21.69 0.42
CA SER A 31 2.65 22.79 0.98
C SER A 31 3.79 23.23 0.07
N LEU A 32 4.29 22.33 -0.78
CA LEU A 32 5.31 22.62 -1.80
C LEU A 32 4.71 23.19 -3.10
N GLY A 33 3.38 23.28 -3.21
CA GLY A 33 2.69 23.71 -4.42
C GLY A 33 2.72 22.67 -5.56
N TRP A 34 3.10 21.42 -5.26
CA TRP A 34 3.15 20.33 -6.25
C TRP A 34 1.80 19.63 -6.44
N ALA A 35 0.85 19.85 -5.54
CA ALA A 35 -0.48 19.29 -5.62
C ALA A 35 -1.55 20.30 -5.17
N GLN A 36 -2.72 20.26 -5.79
CA GLN A 36 -3.87 21.02 -5.34
C GLN A 36 -4.46 20.35 -4.10
N ARG A 37 -4.44 21.07 -2.97
CA ARG A 37 -5.02 20.61 -1.71
C ARG A 37 -6.55 20.59 -1.83
N ASN A 38 -7.19 19.66 -1.11
CA ASN A 38 -8.64 19.64 -0.99
C ASN A 38 -9.10 20.90 -0.25
N PRO A 39 -9.94 21.77 -0.86
CA PRO A 39 -10.39 23.01 -0.23
C PRO A 39 -11.25 22.78 1.02
N THR A 40 -11.81 21.58 1.20
CA THR A 40 -12.58 21.24 2.41
C THR A 40 -11.72 20.70 3.54
N GLU A 41 -10.42 20.47 3.32
CA GLU A 41 -9.50 19.95 4.34
C GLU A 41 -8.98 21.11 5.22
N ASN A 42 -9.56 21.27 6.41
CA ASN A 42 -9.28 22.37 7.34
C ASN A 42 -8.92 21.93 8.76
N ASP A 43 -8.92 20.62 9.05
CA ASP A 43 -8.61 20.06 10.38
C ASP A 43 -7.11 19.90 10.66
N GLY A 44 -6.28 20.27 9.67
CA GLY A 44 -4.82 20.10 9.72
C GLY A 44 -4.37 18.66 9.50
N MET A 45 -3.07 18.41 9.61
CA MET A 45 -2.49 17.10 9.26
C MET A 45 -2.54 16.06 10.39
N LEU A 46 -2.74 16.48 11.65
CA LEU A 46 -2.68 15.56 12.79
C LEU A 46 -3.77 14.47 12.74
N PRO A 47 -5.05 14.78 12.46
CA PRO A 47 -6.08 13.76 12.28
C PRO A 47 -5.74 12.76 11.17
N MET A 48 -5.18 13.25 10.05
CA MET A 48 -4.73 12.39 8.96
C MET A 48 -3.63 11.43 9.40
N VAL A 49 -2.63 11.88 10.18
CA VAL A 49 -1.57 11.01 10.71
C VAL A 49 -2.16 9.91 11.61
N ILE A 50 -3.12 10.27 12.48
CA ILE A 50 -3.79 9.33 13.39
C ILE A 50 -4.52 8.23 12.62
N VAL A 51 -5.01 8.49 11.41
CA VAL A 51 -5.68 7.49 10.57
C VAL A 51 -4.71 6.74 9.66
N VAL A 52 -3.86 7.46 8.94
CA VAL A 52 -2.96 6.91 7.92
C VAL A 52 -1.96 5.94 8.56
N VAL A 53 -1.34 6.31 9.69
CA VAL A 53 -0.28 5.52 10.30
C VAL A 53 -0.78 4.16 10.78
N PRO A 54 -1.85 4.04 11.59
CA PRO A 54 -2.34 2.74 12.02
C PRO A 54 -2.81 1.86 10.86
N VAL A 55 -3.54 2.43 9.89
CA VAL A 55 -4.03 1.66 8.74
C VAL A 55 -2.88 1.12 7.90
N PHE A 56 -1.89 1.96 7.59
CA PHE A 56 -0.73 1.56 6.81
C PHE A 56 0.14 0.54 7.56
N CYS A 57 0.41 0.76 8.85
CA CYS A 57 1.20 -0.15 9.68
C CYS A 57 0.51 -1.51 9.86
N LEU A 58 -0.80 -1.52 10.12
CA LEU A 58 -1.56 -2.76 10.28
C LEU A 58 -1.59 -3.57 8.98
N PHE A 59 -1.87 -2.91 7.86
CA PHE A 59 -1.82 -3.57 6.55
C PHE A 59 -0.41 -4.11 6.25
N GLY A 60 0.63 -3.29 6.43
CA GLY A 60 2.01 -3.68 6.21
C GLY A 60 2.43 -4.88 7.06
N LEU A 61 2.00 -4.91 8.34
CA LEU A 61 2.27 -6.02 9.25
C LEU A 61 1.55 -7.31 8.79
N ILE A 62 0.26 -7.23 8.45
CA ILE A 62 -0.50 -8.37 7.94
C ILE A 62 0.13 -8.90 6.66
N TRP A 63 0.41 -8.02 5.70
CA TRP A 63 1.04 -8.36 4.43
C TRP A 63 2.40 -9.02 4.64
N TRP A 64 3.23 -8.48 5.54
CA TRP A 64 4.54 -9.03 5.87
C TRP A 64 4.43 -10.43 6.47
N LEU A 65 3.56 -10.62 7.47
CA LEU A 65 3.38 -11.90 8.15
C LEU A 65 2.83 -12.98 7.19
N VAL A 66 1.86 -12.63 6.35
CA VAL A 66 1.32 -13.54 5.32
C VAL A 66 2.43 -13.97 4.35
N ASN A 67 3.21 -13.03 3.82
CA ASN A 67 4.27 -13.35 2.88
C ASN A 67 5.45 -14.08 3.53
N LEU A 68 5.75 -13.79 4.80
CA LEU A 68 6.75 -14.53 5.57
C LEU A 68 6.31 -15.98 5.77
N LEU A 69 5.04 -16.21 6.14
CA LEU A 69 4.48 -17.53 6.34
C LEU A 69 4.46 -18.33 5.03
N LEU A 70 3.97 -17.72 3.95
CA LEU A 70 3.97 -18.34 2.61
C LEU A 70 5.37 -18.74 2.17
N ARG A 71 6.37 -17.87 2.37
CA ARG A 71 7.76 -18.18 2.04
C ARG A 71 8.33 -19.34 2.86
N ARG A 72 7.94 -19.45 4.14
CA ARG A 72 8.36 -20.56 5.02
C ARG A 72 7.68 -21.88 4.68
N MET A 73 6.41 -21.84 4.26
CA MET A 73 5.58 -23.02 4.02
C MET A 73 5.68 -23.59 2.59
N THR A 74 6.32 -22.89 1.66
CA THR A 74 6.35 -23.30 0.25
C THR A 74 7.77 -23.39 -0.31
N ALA A 75 7.92 -24.10 -1.43
CA ALA A 75 9.23 -24.34 -2.07
C ALA A 75 9.93 -23.06 -2.59
N VAL A 76 9.22 -21.92 -2.66
CA VAL A 76 9.84 -20.63 -3.04
C VAL A 76 10.84 -20.10 -2.03
N ARG A 77 11.07 -20.79 -0.90
CA ARG A 77 12.21 -20.52 -0.01
C ARG A 77 13.57 -20.58 -0.74
N ALA A 78 13.69 -21.41 -1.77
CA ALA A 78 14.91 -21.54 -2.58
C ALA A 78 15.15 -20.33 -3.52
N VAL A 79 14.13 -19.50 -3.75
CA VAL A 79 14.24 -18.28 -4.58
C VAL A 79 14.96 -17.19 -3.78
N PRO A 80 15.85 -16.39 -4.41
CA PRO A 80 16.46 -15.23 -3.78
C PRO A 80 15.42 -14.32 -3.11
N ALA A 81 15.72 -13.87 -1.90
CA ALA A 81 14.78 -13.09 -1.09
C ALA A 81 14.26 -11.86 -1.84
N PHE A 82 15.16 -11.13 -2.50
CA PHE A 82 14.82 -9.94 -3.25
C PHE A 82 13.78 -10.20 -4.34
N GLN A 83 13.94 -11.28 -5.13
CA GLN A 83 13.01 -11.63 -6.20
C GLN A 83 11.64 -12.03 -5.66
N TYR A 84 11.59 -12.76 -4.55
CA TYR A 84 10.33 -13.13 -3.92
C TYR A 84 9.57 -11.89 -3.43
N TRP A 85 10.23 -11.03 -2.66
CA TRP A 85 9.61 -9.85 -2.08
C TRP A 85 9.19 -8.84 -3.15
N SER A 86 10.02 -8.61 -4.17
CA SER A 86 9.65 -7.72 -5.29
C SER A 86 8.44 -8.25 -6.05
N ALA A 87 8.39 -9.56 -6.34
CA ALA A 87 7.23 -10.16 -7.01
C ALA A 87 5.94 -10.03 -6.17
N CYS A 88 6.03 -10.18 -4.84
CA CYS A 88 4.88 -9.99 -3.94
C CYS A 88 4.40 -8.53 -3.92
N VAL A 89 5.32 -7.57 -3.87
CA VAL A 89 5.00 -6.13 -3.95
C VAL A 89 4.34 -5.81 -5.29
N LEU A 90 4.93 -6.24 -6.40
CA LEU A 90 4.38 -6.01 -7.73
C LEU A 90 2.99 -6.60 -7.89
N ALA A 91 2.78 -7.84 -7.44
CA ALA A 91 1.47 -8.47 -7.45
C ALA A 91 0.43 -7.70 -6.59
N CYS A 92 0.84 -7.17 -5.44
CA CYS A 92 -0.03 -6.35 -4.58
C CYS A 92 -0.42 -5.01 -5.22
N LEU A 93 0.44 -4.46 -6.09
CA LEU A 93 0.18 -3.20 -6.80
C LEU A 93 -0.72 -3.38 -8.04
N VAL A 94 -0.88 -4.59 -8.57
CA VAL A 94 -1.67 -4.83 -9.80
C VAL A 94 -3.11 -4.33 -9.68
N PRO A 95 -3.91 -4.63 -8.63
CA PRO A 95 -5.28 -4.15 -8.54
C PRO A 95 -5.38 -2.62 -8.53
N TYR A 96 -4.43 -1.95 -7.87
CA TYR A 96 -4.36 -0.49 -7.85
C TYR A 96 -4.05 0.08 -9.24
N ALA A 97 -3.07 -0.49 -9.95
CA ALA A 97 -2.74 -0.10 -11.32
C ALA A 97 -3.90 -0.35 -12.30
N MET A 98 -4.63 -1.46 -12.14
CA MET A 98 -5.84 -1.74 -12.93
C MET A 98 -6.94 -0.72 -12.65
N GLY A 99 -7.16 -0.36 -11.38
CA GLY A 99 -8.08 0.72 -11.02
C GLY A 99 -7.71 2.02 -11.73
N LEU A 100 -6.44 2.42 -11.72
CA LEU A 100 -5.98 3.63 -12.40
C LEU A 100 -6.12 3.61 -13.94
N LEU A 101 -6.11 2.43 -14.57
CA LEU A 101 -6.17 2.31 -16.04
C LEU A 101 -7.61 2.18 -16.58
N LEU A 102 -8.57 1.88 -15.72
CA LEU A 102 -9.98 1.65 -16.10
C LEU A 102 -10.89 2.87 -15.84
N PHE A 103 -10.35 3.96 -15.28
CA PHE A 103 -11.01 5.25 -15.03
C PHE A 103 -10.18 6.39 -15.62
#